data_AF-A0A259C4G1-F1
#
_entry.id   AF-A0A259C4G1-F1
#
_cell.length_a   1.000
_cell.length_b   1.000
_cell.length_c   1.000
_cell.angle_alpha   90.00
_cell.angle_beta   90.00
_cell.angle_gamma   90.00
#
_symmetry.space_group_name_H-M   'P 1'
#
loop_
_entity.id
_entity.type
_entity.pdbx_description
1 polymer ?
#
loop_
_entity_poly.entity_id
_entity_poly.type
_entity_poly.pdbx_seq_one_letter_code
_entity_poly.pdbx_strand_id
1 'polypeptide(L)' 'MTALVSTPTLFGLIGAALVAIGLYGLIVHGDALRRILAFNILGGGIFLLFGVIARRGAGAGFGGDP' A
#
# COMPACT_ATOMS: atom_id res chain seq x y z
N MET A 1 -16.74 -4.83 -18.90
CA MET A 1 -16.41 -5.77 -17.81
C MET A 1 -16.69 -5.06 -16.49
N THR A 2 -17.82 -5.35 -15.86
CA THR A 2 -18.14 -4.87 -14.51
C THR A 2 -17.21 -5.58 -13.51
N ALA A 3 -16.18 -4.88 -13.03
CA ALA A 3 -15.40 -5.41 -11.93
C ALA A 3 -16.27 -5.39 -10.66
N LEU A 4 -16.35 -6.53 -9.96
CA LEU A 4 -17.02 -6.64 -8.65
C LEU A 4 -16.39 -5.71 -7.59
N VAL A 5 -15.21 -5.16 -7.86
CA VAL A 5 -14.44 -4.27 -6.99
C VAL A 5 -13.86 -3.13 -7.83
N SER A 6 -14.02 -1.88 -7.39
CA SER A 6 -13.46 -0.73 -8.10
C SER A 6 -11.92 -0.71 -8.02
N THR A 7 -11.26 -0.22 -9.05
CA THR A 7 -9.78 -0.16 -9.14
C THR A 7 -9.13 0.48 -7.90
N PRO A 8 -9.57 1.64 -7.37
CA PRO A 8 -9.01 2.22 -6.16
C PRO A 8 -9.21 1.34 -4.92
N THR A 9 -10.29 0.56 -4.87
CA THR A 9 -10.56 -0.36 -3.75
C THR A 9 -9.65 -1.56 -3.84
N LEU A 10 -9.46 -2.15 -5.03
CA LEU A 10 -8.55 -3.26 -5.25
C LEU A 10 -7.12 -2.90 -4.85
N PHE A 11 -6.60 -1.78 -5.37
CA PHE A 11 -5.26 -1.32 -5.02
C PHE A 11 -5.18 -0.95 -3.53
N GLY A 12 -6.18 -0.29 -2.96
CA GLY A 12 -6.20 0.01 -1.52
C GLY A 12 -6.08 -1.25 -0.64
N LEU A 13 -6.79 -2.32 -1.00
CA LEU A 13 -6.71 -3.61 -0.31
C LEU A 13 -5.34 -4.29 -0.47
N ILE A 14 -4.76 -4.25 -1.68
CA ILE A 14 -3.41 -4.78 -1.91
C ILE A 14 -2.38 -4.00 -1.09
N GLY A 15 -2.47 -2.67 -1.06
CA GLY A 15 -1.60 -1.82 -0.23
C GLY A 15 -1.69 -2.18 1.25
N ALA A 16 -2.92 -2.32 1.78
CA ALA A 16 -3.15 -2.72 3.16
C ALA A 16 -2.58 -4.13 3.46
N ALA A 17 -2.75 -5.08 2.54
CA ALA A 17 -2.18 -6.42 2.68
C ALA A 17 -0.65 -6.40 2.70
N LEU A 18 0.00 -5.61 1.84
CA LEU A 18 1.46 -5.44 1.83
C LEU A 18 1.96 -4.80 3.12
N VAL A 19 1.27 -3.78 3.65
CA VAL A 19 1.60 -3.18 4.96
C VAL A 19 1.52 -4.23 6.07
N ALA A 20 0.45 -5.03 6.10
CA ALA A 20 0.29 -6.08 7.11
C ALA A 20 1.39 -7.16 7.01
N ILE A 21 1.71 -7.62 5.79
CA ILE A 21 2.77 -8.62 5.54
C ILE A 21 4.14 -8.06 5.95
N GLY A 22 4.46 -6.83 5.56
CA GLY A 22 5.73 -6.20 5.90
C GLY A 22 5.86 -5.95 7.41
N LEU A 23 4.80 -5.51 8.07
CA LEU A 23 4.79 -5.33 9.53
C LEU A 23 4.98 -6.66 10.26
N TYR A 24 4.26 -7.70 9.83
CA TYR A 24 4.43 -9.06 10.35
C TYR A 24 5.88 -9.54 10.18
N GLY A 25 6.45 -9.40 8.98
CA GLY A 25 7.83 -9.82 8.70
C GLY A 25 8.86 -9.07 9.54
N LEU A 26 8.62 -7.79 9.84
CA LEU A 26 9.51 -6.98 10.67
C LEU A 26 9.50 -7.39 12.15
N ILE A 27 8.34 -7.86 12.64
CA ILE A 27 8.13 -8.32 14.02
C ILE A 27 8.63 -9.75 14.21
N VAL A 28 8.34 -10.65 13.27
CA VAL A 28 8.55 -12.10 13.45
C VAL A 28 9.95 -12.56 13.06
N HIS A 29 10.58 -11.95 12.05
CA HIS A 29 11.91 -12.39 11.61
C HIS A 29 13.03 -11.74 12.42
N GLY A 30 13.95 -12.55 12.94
CA GLY A 30 15.13 -12.08 13.67
C GLY A 30 16.29 -11.64 12.77
N ASP A 31 16.41 -12.21 11.56
CA ASP A 31 17.55 -11.95 10.67
C ASP A 31 17.47 -10.57 10.01
N ALA A 32 18.59 -9.84 10.00
CA ALA A 32 18.67 -8.49 9.44
C ALA A 32 18.21 -8.41 7.97
N LEU A 33 18.62 -9.36 7.13
CA LEU A 33 18.24 -9.38 5.71
C LEU A 33 16.72 -9.52 5.52
N ARG A 34 16.07 -10.39 6.30
CA ARG A 34 14.62 -10.59 6.23
C ARG A 34 13.87 -9.36 6.72
N ARG A 35 14.39 -8.67 7.74
CA ARG A 35 13.82 -7.40 8.24
C ARG A 35 13.95 -6.27 7.22
N ILE A 36 15.07 -6.19 6.49
CA ILE A 36 15.23 -5.22 5.39
C ILE A 36 14.20 -5.49 4.27
N LEU A 37 14.03 -6.76 3.88
CA LEU A 37 13.01 -7.13 2.88
C LEU A 37 11.59 -6.82 3.38
N ALA A 38 11.27 -7.16 4.62
CA ALA A 38 9.96 -6.87 5.22
C ALA A 38 9.68 -5.36 5.29
N PHE A 39 10.71 -4.56 5.61
CA PHE A 39 10.63 -3.11 5.60
C PHE A 39 10.37 -2.56 4.18
N ASN A 40 11.01 -3.14 3.15
CA ASN A 40 10.76 -2.76 1.76
C ASN A 40 9.32 -3.10 1.34
N ILE A 41 8.80 -4.27 1.72
CA ILE A 41 7.41 -4.67 1.46
C ILE A 41 6.43 -3.70 2.15
N LEU A 42 6.69 -3.36 3.42
CA LEU A 42 5.91 -2.38 4.17
C LEU A 42 5.90 -1.01 3.47
N GLY A 43 7.07 -0.50 3.09
CA GLY A 43 7.20 0.76 2.38
C GLY A 43 6.48 0.76 1.03
N GLY A 44 6.59 -0.33 0.26
CA GLY A 44 5.85 -0.52 -0.99
C GLY A 44 4.33 -0.47 -0.80
N GLY A 45 3.83 -1.10 0.26
CA GLY A 45 2.41 -1.02 0.64
C GLY A 45 1.97 0.41 0.99
N ILE A 46 2.76 1.14 1.78
CA ILE A 46 2.49 2.54 2.15
C ILE A 46 2.47 3.44 0.91
N PHE A 47 3.44 3.32 0.01
CA PHE A 47 3.46 4.10 -1.24
C PHE A 47 2.24 3.83 -2.10
N LEU A 48 1.80 2.57 -2.18
CA LEU A 48 0.61 2.20 -2.93
C LEU A 48 -0.65 2.81 -2.31
N LEU A 49 -0.76 2.83 -0.97
CA LEU A 49 -1.85 3.51 -0.27
C LEU A 49 -1.87 5.02 -0.57
N PHE A 50 -0.73 5.69 -0.55
CA PHE A 50 -0.65 7.11 -0.94
C PHE A 50 -1.10 7.34 -2.38
N GLY A 51 -0.67 6.51 -3.32
CA GLY A 51 -1.13 6.60 -4.72
C GLY A 51 -2.65 6.42 -4.86
N VAL A 52 -3.25 5.49 -4.11
CA VAL A 52 -4.71 5.29 -4.10
C VAL A 52 -5.45 6.49 -3.50
N ILE A 53 -4.94 7.05 -2.40
CA ILE A 53 -5.51 8.24 -1.75
C ILE A 53 -5.44 9.44 -2.70
N ALA A 54 -4.28 9.68 -3.33
CA ALA A 54 -4.11 10.73 -4.33
C ALA A 54 -5.07 10.57 -5.51
N ARG A 55 -5.23 9.34 -6.04
CA ARG A 55 -6.18 9.05 -7.12
C ARG A 55 -7.62 9.35 -6.73
N ARG A 56 -8.01 8.98 -5.51
CA ARG A 56 -9.35 9.30 -4.97
C ARG A 56 -9.53 10.80 -4.81
N GLY A 57 -8.50 11.49 -4.32
CA GLY A 57 -8.49 12.94 -4.17
C GLY A 57 -8.68 13.67 -5.50
N ALA A 58 -7.90 13.30 -6.52
CA ALA A 58 -8.04 13.83 -7.88
C ALA A 58 -9.44 13.60 -8.46
N GLY A 59 -10.02 12.41 -8.23
CA GLY A 59 -11.40 12.11 -8.64
C GLY A 59 -12.47 12.93 -7.91
N ALA A 60 -12.16 13.45 -6.72
CA ALA A 60 -13.02 14.33 -5.94
C ALA A 60 -12.76 15.82 -6.21
N GLY A 61 -11.86 16.16 -7.15
CA GLY A 61 -11.55 17.55 -7.51
C GLY A 61 -10.53 18.24 -6.60
N PHE A 62 -9.87 17.51 -5.70
CA PHE A 62 -8.73 18.05 -4.95
C PHE A 62 -7.53 18.21 -5.89
N GLY A 63 -6.91 19.39 -5.89
CA GLY A 63 -5.64 19.62 -6.59
C GLY A 63 -4.48 18.92 -5.90
N GLY A 64 -3.39 18.68 -6.63
CA GLY A 64 -2.12 18.29 -6.02
C GLY A 64 -1.40 19.53 -5.50
N ASP A 65 -1.00 19.53 -4.22
CA ASP A 65 0.06 20.41 -3.76
C ASP A 65 1.41 19.90 -4.30
N PRO A 66 2.39 20.80 -4.54
CA PRO A 66 3.72 20.42 -5.03
C PRO A 66 4.53 19.61 -4.01
#